data_AF-T1C6E1-F1
#
_entry.id   AF-T1C6E1-F1
#
_cell.length_a   1.000
_cell.length_b   1.000
_cell.length_c   1.000
_cell.angle_alpha   90.00
_cell.angle_beta   90.00
_cell.angle_gamma   90.00
#
_symmetry.space_group_name_H-M   'P 1'
#
loop_
_entity.id
_entity.type
_entity.pdbx_description
1 polymer ?
#
loop_
_entity_poly.entity_id
_entity_poly.type
_entity_poly.pdbx_seq_one_letter_code
_entity_poly.pdbx_strand_id
1 'polypeptide(L)'
;VTADTLFELLLQQVLRQWLPDEGVPPHTRTEFQHRLQSLKGNLGQSLKIQVALFHDIFTRHRNVVQRLTQLSRQPDLAGPLKELEHRRQRLMNFTTLRTTPPAKLAHFPRYLHAMEIRLEKLPRDLAGDIRKNTDLTRLERRWTDTLQRRGPSPELEEFRWLLEEL
;
A
#
# COMPACT_ATOMS: atom_id res chain seq x y z
N VAL A 1 1.24 -12.89 -9.92
CA VAL A 1 1.16 -11.66 -10.74
C VAL A 1 2.04 -11.89 -11.96
N THR A 2 1.50 -11.74 -13.16
CA THR A 2 2.25 -11.89 -14.43
C THR A 2 2.90 -10.56 -14.81
N ALA A 3 3.86 -10.58 -15.75
CA ALA A 3 4.46 -9.35 -16.27
C ALA A 3 3.41 -8.41 -16.88
N ASP A 4 2.42 -8.98 -17.60
CA ASP A 4 1.35 -8.21 -18.25
C ASP A 4 0.46 -7.50 -17.22
N THR A 5 0.10 -8.18 -16.12
CA THR A 5 -0.71 -7.55 -15.05
C THR A 5 0.04 -6.44 -14.32
N LEU A 6 1.38 -6.54 -14.20
CA LEU A 6 2.19 -5.44 -13.65
C LEU A 6 2.23 -4.25 -14.61
N PHE A 7 2.37 -4.52 -15.91
CA PHE A 7 2.40 -3.48 -16.92
C PHE A 7 1.06 -2.72 -17.01
N GLU A 8 -0.07 -3.45 -17.02
CA GLU A 8 -1.40 -2.85 -16.96
C GLU A 8 -1.57 -1.97 -15.73
N LEU A 9 -1.11 -2.46 -14.58
CA LEU A 9 -1.23 -1.74 -13.32
C LEU A 9 -0.36 -0.48 -13.30
N LEU A 10 0.87 -0.54 -13.84
CA LEU A 10 1.74 0.61 -14.04
C LEU A 10 1.08 1.67 -14.94
N LEU A 11 0.56 1.27 -16.09
CA LEU A 11 -0.12 2.17 -17.01
C LEU A 11 -1.35 2.80 -16.37
N GLN A 12 -2.16 2.02 -15.67
CA GLN A 12 -3.35 2.53 -14.98
C GLN A 12 -2.98 3.56 -13.90
N GLN A 13 -1.90 3.35 -13.16
CA GLN A 13 -1.45 4.30 -12.14
C GLN A 13 -0.90 5.59 -12.75
N VAL A 14 -0.13 5.50 -13.84
CA VAL A 14 0.30 6.69 -14.58
C VAL A 14 -0.92 7.45 -15.10
N LEU A 15 -1.87 6.77 -15.76
CA LEU A 15 -3.03 7.42 -16.34
C LEU A 15 -3.89 8.13 -15.29
N ARG A 16 -4.16 7.51 -14.13
CA ARG A 16 -4.92 8.14 -13.05
C ARG A 16 -4.26 9.35 -12.42
N GLN A 17 -2.95 9.49 -12.53
CA GLN A 17 -2.26 10.71 -12.10
C GLN A 17 -2.59 11.91 -13.01
N TRP A 18 -2.80 11.66 -14.31
CA TRP A 18 -3.04 12.70 -15.33
C TRP A 18 -4.52 12.87 -15.69
N LEU A 19 -5.32 11.84 -15.47
CA LEU A 19 -6.76 11.76 -15.64
C LEU A 19 -7.36 11.26 -14.33
N PRO A 20 -7.32 12.08 -13.27
CA PRO A 20 -7.88 11.67 -11.98
C PRO A 20 -9.36 11.34 -12.14
N ASP A 21 -9.77 10.22 -11.55
CA ASP A 21 -11.17 9.78 -11.52
C ASP A 21 -12.09 10.83 -10.85
N GLU A 22 -11.52 11.71 -10.02
CA GLU A 22 -12.20 12.77 -9.27
C GLU A 22 -11.92 14.21 -9.77
N GLY A 23 -11.41 14.37 -11.00
CA GLY A 23 -11.16 15.69 -11.59
C GLY A 23 -12.30 16.18 -12.49
N VAL A 24 -12.45 17.51 -12.61
CA VAL A 24 -13.35 18.10 -13.64
C VAL A 24 -12.83 17.69 -15.03
N PRO A 25 -13.62 16.95 -15.84
CA PRO A 25 -13.22 16.59 -17.20
C PRO A 25 -13.04 17.85 -18.05
N PRO A 26 -12.14 17.84 -19.06
CA PRO A 26 -12.00 19.00 -19.94
C PRO A 26 -13.33 19.22 -20.69
N HIS A 27 -13.89 20.43 -20.58
CA HIS A 27 -15.16 20.78 -21.20
C HIS A 27 -14.97 21.46 -22.56
N THR A 28 -13.74 21.89 -22.86
CA THR A 28 -13.40 22.50 -24.14
C THR A 28 -12.33 21.70 -24.90
N ARG A 29 -12.35 21.82 -26.24
CA ARG A 29 -11.33 21.22 -27.10
C ARG A 29 -9.92 21.71 -26.75
N THR A 30 -9.79 22.99 -26.38
CA THR A 30 -8.53 23.61 -26.00
C THR A 30 -7.98 23.04 -24.70
N GLU A 31 -8.83 22.88 -23.67
CA GLU A 31 -8.45 22.22 -22.41
C GLU A 31 -8.00 20.77 -22.63
N PHE A 32 -8.73 20.04 -23.46
CA PHE A 32 -8.37 18.66 -23.81
C PHE A 32 -7.00 18.58 -24.49
N GLN A 33 -6.76 19.44 -25.49
CA GLN A 33 -5.48 19.49 -26.22
C GLN A 33 -4.32 19.84 -25.30
N HIS A 34 -4.51 20.82 -24.40
CA HIS A 34 -3.50 21.20 -23.41
C HIS A 34 -3.16 20.06 -22.45
N ARG A 35 -4.17 19.36 -21.91
CA ARG A 35 -3.95 18.18 -21.05
C ARG A 35 -3.26 17.04 -21.80
N LEU A 36 -3.66 16.76 -23.05
CA LEU A 36 -3.04 15.72 -23.88
C LEU A 36 -1.58 16.04 -24.19
N GLN A 37 -1.25 17.29 -24.50
CA GLN A 37 0.13 17.72 -24.76
C GLN A 37 0.99 17.62 -23.50
N SER A 38 0.44 18.02 -22.35
CA SER A 38 1.08 17.86 -21.04
C SER A 38 1.36 16.39 -20.72
N LEU A 39 0.39 15.50 -20.94
CA LEU A 39 0.57 14.05 -20.76
C LEU A 39 1.70 13.53 -21.65
N LYS A 40 1.67 13.83 -22.96
CA LYS A 40 2.69 13.37 -23.91
C LYS A 40 4.10 13.82 -23.53
N GLY A 41 4.24 15.07 -23.07
CA GLY A 41 5.53 15.62 -22.64
C GLY A 41 6.07 14.99 -21.36
N ASN A 42 5.21 14.50 -20.48
CA ASN A 42 5.59 14.00 -19.16
C ASN A 42 5.44 12.47 -18.98
N LEU A 43 4.92 11.76 -19.98
CA LEU A 43 4.63 10.32 -19.90
C LEU A 43 5.88 9.50 -19.57
N GLY A 44 6.99 9.76 -20.25
CA GLY A 44 8.24 9.03 -20.04
C GLY A 44 8.77 9.18 -18.61
N GLN A 45 8.78 10.42 -18.08
CA GLN A 45 9.21 10.68 -16.71
C GLN A 45 8.24 10.07 -15.69
N SER A 46 6.93 10.18 -15.93
CA SER A 46 5.91 9.60 -15.04
C SER A 46 6.04 8.08 -14.97
N LEU A 47 6.25 7.43 -16.12
CA LEU A 47 6.45 5.97 -16.18
C LEU A 47 7.73 5.57 -15.45
N LYS A 48 8.83 6.31 -15.60
CA LYS A 48 10.08 6.06 -14.88
C LYS A 48 9.89 6.13 -13.36
N ILE A 49 9.18 7.15 -12.87
CA ILE A 49 8.86 7.29 -11.43
C ILE A 49 8.01 6.11 -10.95
N GLN A 50 6.97 5.73 -11.69
CA GLN A 50 6.11 4.61 -11.32
C GLN A 50 6.87 3.28 -11.33
N VAL A 51 7.70 3.00 -12.34
CA VAL A 51 8.54 1.80 -12.38
C VAL A 51 9.47 1.75 -11.15
N ALA A 52 10.09 2.86 -10.77
CA ALA A 52 10.94 2.92 -9.59
C ALA A 52 10.15 2.65 -8.29
N LEU A 53 8.96 3.24 -8.16
CA LEU A 53 8.07 3.03 -7.02
C LEU A 53 7.67 1.55 -6.90
N PHE A 54 7.20 0.93 -7.99
CA PHE A 54 6.80 -0.48 -7.97
C PHE A 54 7.99 -1.40 -7.70
N HIS A 55 9.15 -1.10 -8.25
CA HIS A 55 10.37 -1.83 -7.96
C HIS A 55 10.68 -1.82 -6.45
N ASP A 56 10.61 -0.66 -5.80
CA ASP A 56 10.84 -0.52 -4.35
C ASP A 56 9.77 -1.28 -3.54
N ILE A 57 8.49 -1.12 -3.89
CA ILE A 57 7.37 -1.84 -3.26
C ILE A 57 7.60 -3.37 -3.33
N PHE A 58 7.88 -3.92 -4.51
CA PHE A 58 8.04 -5.37 -4.66
C PHE A 58 9.32 -5.90 -4.02
N THR A 59 10.39 -5.11 -4.01
CA THR A 59 11.64 -5.47 -3.34
C THR A 59 11.43 -5.60 -1.84
N ARG A 60 10.83 -4.59 -1.22
CA ARG A 60 10.51 -4.61 0.23
C ARG A 60 9.50 -5.69 0.57
N HIS A 61 8.47 -5.86 -0.25
CA HIS A 61 7.51 -6.94 -0.06
C HIS A 61 8.22 -8.31 -0.05
N ARG A 62 9.13 -8.55 -0.99
CA ARG A 62 9.93 -9.79 -1.01
C ARG A 62 10.74 -9.96 0.27
N ASN A 63 11.41 -8.91 0.74
CA ASN A 63 12.19 -8.95 1.99
C ASN A 63 11.30 -9.32 3.19
N VAL A 64 10.13 -8.69 3.31
CA VAL A 64 9.14 -8.98 4.36
C VAL A 64 8.71 -10.45 4.32
N VAL A 65 8.37 -10.99 3.15
CA VAL A 65 7.97 -12.42 2.99
C VAL A 65 9.09 -13.37 3.38
N GLN A 66 10.31 -13.09 2.91
CA GLN A 66 11.48 -13.89 3.25
C GLN A 66 11.71 -13.89 4.77
N ARG A 67 11.60 -12.72 5.41
CA ARG A 67 11.81 -12.59 6.85
C ARG A 67 10.71 -13.26 7.67
N LEU A 68 9.44 -13.13 7.26
CA LEU A 68 8.31 -13.84 7.87
C LEU A 68 8.53 -15.36 7.81
N THR A 69 8.99 -15.87 6.66
CA THR A 69 9.26 -17.30 6.46
C THR A 69 10.46 -17.79 7.27
N GLN A 70 11.48 -16.96 7.48
CA GLN A 70 12.60 -17.28 8.35
C GLN A 70 12.16 -17.39 9.82
N LEU A 71 11.33 -16.45 10.29
CA LEU A 71 10.91 -16.38 11.68
C LEU A 71 9.77 -17.35 12.03
N SER A 72 9.02 -17.86 11.05
CA SER A 72 7.92 -18.81 11.29
C SER A 72 8.35 -20.12 11.97
N ARG A 73 9.64 -20.41 11.99
CA ARG A 73 10.25 -21.55 12.70
C ARG A 73 10.29 -21.36 14.23
N GLN A 74 10.00 -20.16 14.73
CA GLN A 74 10.00 -19.82 16.16
C GLN A 74 8.55 -19.74 16.67
N PRO A 75 8.07 -20.73 17.45
CA PRO A 75 6.66 -20.79 17.87
C PRO A 75 6.21 -19.58 18.68
N ASP A 76 7.09 -19.03 19.53
CA ASP A 76 6.80 -17.88 20.39
C ASP A 76 6.45 -16.61 19.59
N LEU A 77 6.87 -16.55 18.31
CA LEU A 77 6.60 -15.42 17.42
C LEU A 77 5.32 -15.59 16.59
N ALA A 78 4.63 -16.73 16.68
CA ALA A 78 3.52 -17.06 15.78
C ALA A 78 2.39 -16.01 15.76
N GLY A 79 2.08 -15.41 16.92
CA GLY A 79 1.06 -14.35 17.03
C GLY A 79 1.40 -13.11 16.20
N PRO A 80 2.50 -12.40 16.53
CA PRO A 80 2.95 -11.22 15.76
C PRO A 80 3.19 -11.50 14.28
N LEU A 81 3.76 -12.66 13.93
CA LEU A 81 4.00 -13.03 12.53
C LEU A 81 2.69 -13.19 11.75
N LYS A 82 1.66 -13.80 12.36
CA LYS A 82 0.33 -13.92 11.75
C LYS A 82 -0.33 -12.56 11.54
N GLU A 83 -0.18 -11.64 12.49
CA GLU A 83 -0.71 -10.28 12.34
C GLU A 83 -0.02 -9.52 11.20
N LEU A 84 1.32 -9.51 11.18
CA LEU A 84 2.10 -8.88 10.12
C LEU A 84 1.80 -9.47 8.73
N GLU A 85 1.58 -10.78 8.63
CA GLU A 85 1.18 -11.40 7.37
C GLU A 85 -0.19 -10.91 6.89
N HIS A 86 -1.18 -10.76 7.79
CA HIS A 86 -2.47 -10.17 7.43
C HIS A 86 -2.32 -8.73 6.94
N ARG A 87 -1.57 -7.88 7.66
CA ARG A 87 -1.34 -6.48 7.24
C ARG A 87 -0.68 -6.42 5.86
N ARG A 88 0.34 -7.26 5.64
CA ARG A 88 1.03 -7.37 4.35
C ARG A 88 0.07 -7.77 3.24
N GLN A 89 -0.82 -8.75 3.47
CA GLN A 89 -1.81 -9.19 2.47
C GLN A 89 -2.87 -8.12 2.15
N ARG A 90 -3.28 -7.30 3.13
CA ARG A 90 -4.19 -6.17 2.88
C ARG A 90 -3.54 -5.14 1.95
N LEU A 91 -2.26 -4.84 2.15
CA LEU A 91 -1.51 -3.92 1.28
C LEU A 91 -1.19 -4.54 -0.09
N MET A 92 -0.70 -5.78 -0.10
CA MET A 92 -0.10 -6.44 -1.26
C MET A 92 -1.05 -7.44 -1.95
N ASN A 93 -2.33 -7.10 -2.07
CA ASN A 93 -3.24 -7.83 -2.96
C ASN A 93 -3.50 -7.03 -4.24
N PHE A 94 -3.89 -7.75 -5.30
CA PHE A 94 -4.06 -7.17 -6.63
C PHE A 94 -5.12 -6.06 -6.66
N THR A 95 -6.25 -6.27 -5.96
CA THR A 95 -7.32 -5.27 -5.89
C THR A 95 -6.81 -4.00 -5.23
N THR A 96 -6.14 -4.09 -4.07
CA THR A 96 -5.56 -2.94 -3.37
C THR A 96 -4.59 -2.18 -4.27
N LEU A 97 -3.60 -2.84 -4.88
CA LEU A 97 -2.62 -2.17 -5.75
C LEU A 97 -3.28 -1.50 -6.96
N ARG A 98 -4.38 -2.09 -7.44
CA ARG A 98 -5.15 -1.58 -8.58
C ARG A 98 -6.10 -0.45 -8.20
N THR A 99 -6.67 -0.41 -7.00
CA THR A 99 -7.67 0.63 -6.62
C THR A 99 -7.08 1.74 -5.76
N THR A 100 -5.89 1.54 -5.19
CA THR A 100 -5.22 2.55 -4.36
C THR A 100 -4.90 3.80 -5.19
N PRO A 101 -5.29 5.00 -4.70
CA PRO A 101 -4.92 6.27 -5.33
C PRO A 101 -3.39 6.43 -5.42
N PRO A 102 -2.85 7.05 -6.49
CA PRO A 102 -1.41 7.22 -6.67
C PRO A 102 -0.70 7.86 -5.46
N ALA A 103 -1.35 8.85 -4.83
CA ALA A 103 -0.82 9.51 -3.64
C ALA A 103 -0.65 8.55 -2.45
N LYS A 104 -1.61 7.65 -2.24
CA LYS A 104 -1.54 6.66 -1.15
C LYS A 104 -0.57 5.52 -1.48
N LEU A 105 -0.48 5.13 -2.75
CA LEU A 105 0.45 4.10 -3.21
C LEU A 105 1.92 4.50 -2.99
N ALA A 106 2.23 5.79 -3.11
CA ALA A 106 3.57 6.33 -2.85
C ALA A 106 4.06 6.07 -1.41
N HIS A 107 3.17 5.80 -0.45
CA HIS A 107 3.53 5.47 0.93
C HIS A 107 3.80 3.98 1.18
N PHE A 108 3.50 3.09 0.24
CA PHE A 108 3.68 1.64 0.43
C PHE A 108 5.11 1.23 0.78
N PRO A 109 6.16 1.79 0.15
CA PRO A 109 7.53 1.50 0.55
C PRO A 109 7.79 1.82 2.03
N ARG A 110 7.22 2.91 2.54
CA ARG A 110 7.36 3.32 3.95
C ARG A 110 6.72 2.30 4.88
N TYR A 111 5.51 1.83 4.58
CA TYR A 111 4.80 0.83 5.38
C TYR A 111 5.56 -0.50 5.40
N LEU A 112 5.99 -0.97 4.22
CA LEU A 112 6.77 -2.21 4.12
C LEU A 112 8.11 -2.10 4.85
N HIS A 113 8.76 -0.93 4.82
CA HIS A 113 9.99 -0.70 5.56
C HIS A 113 9.79 -0.75 7.08
N ALA A 114 8.68 -0.19 7.58
CA ALA A 114 8.34 -0.31 9.00
C ALA A 114 8.15 -1.78 9.42
N MET A 115 7.54 -2.60 8.54
CA MET A 115 7.43 -4.05 8.76
C MET A 115 8.80 -4.76 8.77
N GLU A 116 9.72 -4.40 7.85
CA GLU A 116 11.10 -4.91 7.84
C GLU A 116 11.78 -4.64 9.19
N ILE A 117 11.77 -3.38 9.65
CA ILE A 117 12.37 -2.97 10.93
C ILE A 117 11.75 -3.72 12.11
N ARG A 118 10.42 -3.88 12.11
CA ARG A 118 9.72 -4.60 13.17
C ARG A 118 10.13 -6.08 13.19
N LEU A 119 10.19 -6.74 12.04
CA LEU A 119 10.62 -8.13 11.91
C LEU A 119 12.11 -8.35 12.26
N GLU A 120 12.97 -7.34 12.10
CA GLU A 120 14.35 -7.39 12.58
C GLU A 120 14.44 -7.38 14.10
N LYS A 121 13.63 -6.56 14.76
CA LYS A 121 13.63 -6.36 16.22
C LYS A 121 12.85 -7.43 16.98
N LEU A 122 11.83 -8.01 16.35
CA LEU A 122 10.88 -8.93 16.98
C LEU A 122 11.53 -10.08 17.77
N PRO A 123 12.58 -10.78 17.29
CA PRO A 123 13.19 -11.87 18.05
C PRO A 123 13.95 -11.43 19.31
N ARG A 124 14.31 -10.14 19.41
CA ARG A 124 15.10 -9.59 20.50
C ARG A 124 14.24 -8.93 21.59
N ASP A 125 13.04 -8.47 21.24
CA ASP A 125 12.14 -7.75 22.16
C ASP A 125 10.66 -8.05 21.85
N LEU A 126 10.26 -9.30 22.06
CA LEU A 126 8.88 -9.74 21.87
C LEU A 126 7.91 -9.01 22.82
N ALA A 127 8.28 -8.86 24.08
CA ALA A 127 7.42 -8.20 25.07
C ALA A 127 7.21 -6.71 24.73
N GLY A 128 8.24 -6.01 24.25
CA GLY A 128 8.12 -4.64 23.77
C GLY A 128 7.29 -4.51 22.49
N ASP A 129 7.42 -5.46 21.55
CA ASP A 129 6.57 -5.52 20.35
C ASP A 129 5.09 -5.63 20.73
N ILE A 130 4.75 -6.59 21.60
CA ILE A 130 3.38 -6.81 22.07
C ILE A 130 2.80 -5.55 22.73
N ARG A 131 3.58 -4.89 23.59
CA ARG A 131 3.14 -3.63 24.24
C ARG A 131 2.82 -2.55 23.22
N LYS A 132 3.71 -2.32 22.25
CA LYS A 132 3.51 -1.29 21.20
C LYS A 132 2.33 -1.63 20.28
N ASN A 133 2.13 -2.91 19.98
CA ASN A 133 1.10 -3.35 19.03
C ASN A 133 -0.30 -3.46 19.66
N THR A 134 -0.41 -3.41 21.00
CA THR A 134 -1.69 -3.56 21.71
C THR A 134 -2.68 -2.47 21.32
N ASP A 135 -2.25 -1.20 21.33
CA ASP A 135 -3.11 -0.08 20.97
C ASP A 135 -3.51 -0.13 19.49
N LEU A 136 -2.57 -0.48 18.63
CA LEU A 136 -2.82 -0.60 17.19
C LEU A 136 -3.84 -1.70 16.89
N THR A 137 -3.70 -2.87 17.51
CA THR A 137 -4.64 -3.99 17.35
C THR A 137 -6.06 -3.60 17.80
N ARG A 138 -6.17 -2.79 18.86
CA ARG A 138 -7.46 -2.27 19.33
C ARG A 138 -8.10 -1.33 18.31
N LEU A 139 -7.30 -0.44 17.70
CA LEU A 139 -7.79 0.48 16.67
C LEU A 139 -8.18 -0.26 15.38
N GLU A 140 -7.38 -1.24 14.94
CA GLU A 140 -7.70 -2.09 13.78
C GLU A 140 -9.01 -2.88 13.99
N ARG A 141 -9.23 -3.40 15.20
CA ARG A 141 -10.49 -4.07 15.54
C ARG A 141 -11.68 -3.10 15.47
N ARG A 142 -11.54 -1.91 16.06
CA ARG A 142 -12.60 -0.88 16.01
C ARG A 142 -12.91 -0.48 14.58
N TRP A 143 -11.90 -0.32 13.73
CA TRP A 143 -12.08 -0.06 12.30
C TRP A 143 -12.85 -1.18 11.62
N THR A 144 -12.41 -2.43 11.81
CA THR A 144 -13.07 -3.62 11.22
C THR A 144 -14.53 -3.73 11.66
N ASP A 145 -14.82 -3.59 12.96
CA ASP A 145 -16.19 -3.68 13.47
C ASP A 145 -17.07 -2.52 12.96
N THR A 146 -16.50 -1.34 12.75
CA THR A 146 -17.23 -0.19 12.22
C THR A 146 -17.51 -0.36 10.73
N LEU A 147 -16.54 -0.85 9.97
CA LEU A 147 -16.69 -1.20 8.56
C LEU A 147 -17.78 -2.25 8.36
N GLN A 148 -17.84 -3.29 9.20
CA GLN A 148 -18.89 -4.30 9.15
C GLN A 148 -20.27 -3.74 9.48
N ARG A 149 -20.37 -2.82 10.45
CA ARG A 149 -21.64 -2.25 10.90
C ARG A 149 -22.18 -1.16 9.98
N ARG A 150 -21.31 -0.34 9.40
CA ARG A 150 -21.69 0.88 8.65
C ARG A 150 -21.40 0.79 7.15
N GLY A 151 -20.64 -0.21 6.71
CA GLY A 151 -20.12 -0.28 5.35
C GLY A 151 -18.93 0.66 5.13
N PRO A 152 -18.36 0.66 3.92
CA PRO A 152 -17.23 1.54 3.57
C PRO A 152 -17.66 3.01 3.52
N SER A 153 -16.80 3.90 4.03
CA SER A 153 -16.95 5.35 3.92
C SER A 153 -15.59 6.01 3.67
N PRO A 154 -15.53 7.23 3.11
CA PRO A 154 -14.28 7.96 2.93
C PRO A 154 -13.48 8.13 4.22
N GLU A 155 -14.16 8.36 5.35
CA GLU A 155 -13.52 8.52 6.67
C GLU A 155 -12.92 7.21 7.17
N LEU A 156 -13.59 6.07 6.92
CA LEU A 156 -13.05 4.75 7.27
C LEU A 156 -11.88 4.36 6.38
N GLU A 157 -11.87 4.78 5.12
CA GLU A 157 -10.76 4.58 4.21
C GLU A 157 -9.56 5.45 4.60
N GLU A 158 -9.78 6.71 4.96
CA GLU A 158 -8.71 7.58 5.47
C GLU A 158 -8.15 7.06 6.80
N PHE A 159 -9.03 6.64 7.72
CA PHE A 159 -8.61 6.02 8.97
C PHE A 159 -7.80 4.73 8.73
N ARG A 160 -8.18 3.93 7.73
CA ARG A 160 -7.40 2.75 7.33
C ARG A 160 -5.96 3.11 6.99
N TRP A 161 -5.74 4.21 6.27
CA TRP A 161 -4.38 4.66 5.94
C TRP A 161 -3.61 5.13 7.17
N LEU A 162 -4.26 5.83 8.10
CA LEU A 162 -3.65 6.23 9.37
C LEU A 162 -3.19 5.01 10.19
N LEU A 163 -3.92 3.90 10.15
CA LEU A 163 -3.52 2.66 10.82
C LEU A 163 -2.25 2.03 10.24
N GLU A 164 -1.98 2.20 8.95
CA GLU A 164 -0.76 1.69 8.31
C GLU A 164 0.46 2.57 8.66
N GLU A 165 0.25 3.79 9.17
CA GLU A 165 1.31 4.70 9.60
C GLU A 165 1.84 4.43 11.02
N LEU A 166 1.06 3.70 11.83
CA LEU A 166 1.28 3.40 13.26
C LEU A 166 2.00 2.05 13.46
#